data_AF-A0A2M4AWH2-F1
#
_entry.id   AF-A0A2M4AWH2-F1
#
_cell.length_a   1.000
_cell.length_b   1.000
_cell.length_c   1.000
_cell.angle_alpha   90.00
_cell.angle_beta   90.00
_cell.angle_gamma   90.00
#
_symmetry.space_group_name_H-M   'P 1'
#
loop_
_entity.id
_entity.type
_entity.pdbx_description
1 polymer ?
#
loop_
_entity_poly.entity_id
_entity_poly.type
_entity_poly.pdbx_seq_one_letter_code
_entity_poly.pdbx_strand_id
1 'polypeptide(L)'
;LSLRSFYIFNSAFGPKEGEEEKKVLFYHPQDSDIDTKIKDVGLSEAIIKFSNTFANDDSVQTLHTQKSCQFYYQPEPGYWMIMTLNVPFERKTRDSGDYNEYHGDAIHDTVYQSVLRQSYRLFRMFHGTYADNLHPSDDLDAQANLIGQLESFYQSYILHLQMKRCDVGDVFGSVQYLPLNQLLFLRVQNFINMIEATFEPIKHCIFLYHDQVVWSGINPTDLYTMYEYFHSPMFDLNTSPEQARSVYVTEQGKMKRYTLMVCRKVQSITLCLLLDSTDSEQSLYHELNAVINPQLTSISSDIGAHLQNSGESSHGFGCAGSSKDESASAPKFIYFNELNLQHRGTVRLGPAQYQTIGGIGGSGGGGSG
;
A
#
# COMPACT_ATOMS: atom_id res chain seq x y z
N LEU A 1 -13.07 0.59 14.29
CA LEU A 1 -12.20 -0.61 14.36
C LEU A 1 -10.85 -0.18 14.92
N SER A 2 -10.21 -0.96 15.81
CA SER A 2 -8.90 -0.59 16.37
C SER A 2 -7.89 -1.73 16.29
N LEU A 3 -6.66 -1.39 15.93
CA LEU A 3 -5.51 -2.29 15.99
C LEU A 3 -5.16 -2.56 17.45
N ARG A 4 -5.13 -3.83 17.85
CA ARG A 4 -4.74 -4.27 19.19
C ARG A 4 -3.24 -4.53 19.28
N SER A 5 -2.71 -5.31 18.34
CA SER A 5 -1.29 -5.59 18.23
C SER A 5 -0.91 -5.90 16.79
N PHE A 6 0.33 -5.59 16.42
CA PHE A 6 0.93 -5.97 15.15
C PHE A 6 2.37 -6.38 15.43
N TYR A 7 2.76 -7.58 15.00
CA TYR A 7 4.10 -8.07 15.27
C TYR A 7 4.62 -9.00 14.19
N ILE A 8 5.94 -9.06 14.08
CA ILE A 8 6.67 -9.86 13.11
C ILE A 8 7.63 -10.73 13.91
N PHE A 9 7.65 -12.03 13.61
CA PHE A 9 8.53 -12.96 14.29
C PHE A 9 9.07 -14.04 13.36
N ASN A 10 10.15 -14.69 13.78
CA ASN A 10 10.66 -15.88 13.12
C ASN A 10 11.11 -16.89 14.19
N SER A 11 10.46 -18.06 14.19
CA SER A 11 10.69 -19.15 15.14
C SER A 11 12.09 -19.76 15.08
N ALA A 12 12.85 -19.52 14.02
CA ALA A 12 14.22 -20.01 13.88
C ALA A 12 15.23 -19.22 14.74
N PHE A 13 14.89 -18.00 15.16
CA PHE A 13 15.72 -17.22 16.07
C PHE A 13 15.47 -17.63 17.53
N GLY A 14 16.49 -17.51 18.39
CA GLY A 14 16.40 -17.91 19.81
C GLY A 14 16.04 -19.38 20.02
N PRO A 15 16.83 -20.35 19.51
CA PRO A 15 16.50 -21.78 19.59
C PRO A 15 16.67 -22.38 20.99
N LYS A 16 17.30 -21.65 21.92
CA LYS A 16 17.53 -22.10 23.30
C LYS A 16 16.45 -21.57 24.23
N GLU A 17 16.16 -22.33 25.27
CA GLU A 17 15.27 -21.91 26.36
C GLU A 17 15.83 -20.64 27.03
N GLY A 18 14.97 -19.64 27.22
CA GLY A 18 15.34 -18.32 27.72
C GLY A 18 15.77 -17.31 26.66
N GLU A 19 15.76 -17.68 25.37
CA GLU A 19 16.05 -16.79 24.24
C GLU A 19 14.80 -16.45 23.41
N GLU A 20 13.59 -16.71 23.93
CA GLU A 20 12.34 -16.56 23.19
C GLU A 20 12.10 -15.13 22.69
N GLU A 21 12.61 -14.13 23.40
CA GLU A 21 12.59 -12.73 22.98
C GLU A 21 13.24 -12.50 21.62
N LYS A 22 14.28 -13.28 21.26
CA LYS A 22 15.02 -13.14 20.00
C LYS A 22 14.20 -13.53 18.78
N LYS A 23 13.07 -14.22 18.97
CA LYS A 23 12.12 -14.54 17.90
C LYS A 23 11.36 -13.30 17.42
N VAL A 24 11.18 -12.32 18.29
CA VAL A 24 10.42 -11.10 18.00
C VAL A 24 11.30 -10.16 17.19
N LEU A 25 10.88 -9.85 15.96
CA LEU A 25 11.60 -8.93 15.07
C LEU A 25 11.00 -7.53 15.09
N PHE A 26 9.70 -7.43 15.33
CA PHE A 26 8.98 -6.17 15.49
C PHE A 26 7.74 -6.39 16.34
N TYR A 27 7.37 -5.40 17.15
CA TYR A 27 6.13 -5.43 17.92
C TYR A 27 5.54 -4.02 18.12
N HIS A 28 4.24 -3.89 17.89
CA HIS A 28 3.44 -2.71 18.19
C HIS A 28 2.21 -3.10 19.03
N PRO A 29 1.87 -2.35 20.09
CA PRO A 29 2.57 -1.16 20.61
C PRO A 29 3.94 -1.46 21.23
N GLN A 30 4.93 -0.59 21.00
CA GLN A 30 6.34 -0.82 21.39
C GLN A 30 6.54 -0.88 22.91
N ASP A 31 5.72 -0.15 23.66
CA ASP A 31 5.69 -0.04 25.12
C ASP A 31 5.14 -1.29 25.83
N SER A 32 4.69 -2.29 25.07
CA SER A 32 4.29 -3.58 25.63
C SER A 32 5.47 -4.27 26.33
N ASP A 33 5.21 -4.89 27.47
CA ASP A 33 6.21 -5.63 28.22
C ASP A 33 6.69 -6.88 27.46
N ILE A 34 7.92 -7.30 27.73
CA ILE A 34 8.57 -8.39 27.00
C ILE A 34 7.85 -9.73 27.19
N ASP A 35 7.29 -9.98 28.39
CA ASP A 35 6.56 -11.21 28.70
C ASP A 35 5.29 -11.31 27.85
N THR A 36 4.58 -10.20 27.64
CA THR A 36 3.43 -10.13 26.74
C THR A 36 3.85 -10.43 25.30
N LYS A 37 4.95 -9.83 24.81
CA LYS A 37 5.46 -10.08 23.44
C LYS A 37 5.78 -11.56 23.23
N ILE A 38 6.48 -12.18 24.19
CA ILE A 38 6.84 -13.61 24.15
C ILE A 38 5.58 -14.48 24.19
N LYS A 39 4.61 -14.17 25.05
CA LYS A 39 3.34 -14.92 25.15
C LYS A 39 2.54 -14.87 23.86
N ASP A 40 2.43 -13.70 23.23
CA ASP A 40 1.69 -13.51 21.99
C ASP A 40 2.34 -14.29 20.83
N VAL A 41 3.67 -14.25 20.71
CA VAL A 41 4.40 -15.07 19.73
C VAL A 41 4.23 -16.56 20.03
N GLY A 42 4.39 -16.99 21.28
CA GLY A 42 4.23 -18.40 21.66
C GLY A 42 2.83 -18.94 21.37
N LEU A 43 1.79 -18.13 21.60
CA LEU A 43 0.41 -18.48 21.26
C LEU A 43 0.24 -18.63 19.74
N SER A 44 0.75 -17.68 18.96
CA SER A 44 0.69 -17.75 17.49
C SER A 44 1.46 -18.95 16.94
N GLU A 45 2.65 -19.25 17.46
CA GLU A 45 3.41 -20.45 17.09
C GLU A 45 2.62 -21.73 17.36
N ALA A 46 1.97 -21.83 18.52
CA ALA A 46 1.17 -22.98 18.89
C ALA A 46 -0.02 -23.16 17.95
N ILE A 47 -0.74 -22.07 17.65
CA ILE A 47 -1.89 -22.07 16.73
C ILE A 47 -1.44 -22.49 15.33
N ILE A 48 -0.36 -21.92 14.79
CA ILE A 48 0.16 -22.27 13.47
C ILE A 48 0.52 -23.75 13.41
N LYS A 49 1.31 -24.25 14.38
CA LYS A 49 1.71 -25.67 14.43
C LYS A 49 0.52 -26.61 14.55
N PHE A 50 -0.43 -26.28 15.42
CA PHE A 50 -1.66 -27.05 15.59
C PHE A 50 -2.46 -27.10 14.29
N SER A 51 -2.67 -25.95 13.66
CA SER A 51 -3.45 -25.83 12.42
C SER A 51 -2.82 -26.61 11.27
N ASN A 52 -1.50 -26.51 11.12
CA ASN A 52 -0.73 -27.24 10.10
C ASN A 52 -0.79 -28.77 10.27
N THR A 53 -1.20 -29.27 11.44
CA THR A 53 -1.42 -30.71 11.64
C THR A 53 -2.65 -31.20 10.86
N PHE A 54 -3.59 -30.31 10.54
CA PHE A 54 -4.86 -30.64 9.87
C PHE A 54 -4.94 -30.12 8.44
N ALA A 55 -4.05 -29.20 8.04
CA ALA A 55 -4.08 -28.58 6.73
C ALA A 55 -3.00 -29.12 5.80
N ASN A 56 -3.38 -29.48 4.57
CA ASN A 56 -2.47 -29.92 3.52
C ASN A 56 -1.86 -28.69 2.84
N ASP A 57 -0.84 -28.11 3.47
CA ASP A 57 -0.05 -26.91 3.07
C ASP A 57 -0.71 -25.52 3.26
N ASP A 58 -2.02 -25.43 3.48
CA ASP A 58 -2.67 -24.14 3.81
C ASP A 58 -2.58 -23.83 5.31
N SER A 59 -1.60 -23.01 5.68
CA SER A 59 -1.49 -22.55 7.07
C SER A 59 -2.66 -21.67 7.51
N VAL A 60 -2.86 -21.58 8.83
CA VAL A 60 -3.88 -20.71 9.44
C VAL A 60 -3.81 -19.30 8.86
N GLN A 61 -4.97 -18.74 8.50
CA GLN A 61 -5.06 -17.38 7.94
C GLN A 61 -5.74 -16.41 8.92
N THR A 62 -6.79 -16.86 9.61
CA THR A 62 -7.54 -16.05 10.57
C THR A 62 -7.96 -16.85 11.79
N LEU A 63 -7.98 -16.18 12.95
CA LEU A 63 -8.55 -16.70 14.18
C LEU A 63 -9.53 -15.67 14.75
N HIS A 64 -10.78 -16.08 14.87
CA HIS A 64 -11.84 -15.27 15.44
C HIS A 64 -12.10 -15.65 16.89
N THR A 65 -12.19 -14.63 17.74
CA THR A 65 -12.69 -14.76 19.11
C THR A 65 -13.81 -13.75 19.31
N GLN A 66 -14.52 -13.82 20.44
CA GLN A 66 -15.58 -12.87 20.74
C GLN A 66 -15.09 -11.41 20.76
N LYS A 67 -13.84 -11.16 21.16
CA LYS A 67 -13.32 -9.80 21.40
C LYS A 67 -12.25 -9.35 20.42
N SER A 68 -11.62 -10.27 19.70
CA SER A 68 -10.56 -9.96 18.74
C SER A 68 -10.53 -10.91 17.56
N CYS A 69 -10.05 -10.41 16.43
CA CYS A 69 -9.72 -11.19 15.24
C CYS A 69 -8.20 -11.10 14.98
N GLN A 70 -7.54 -12.25 14.81
CA GLN A 70 -6.12 -12.34 14.49
C GLN A 70 -5.94 -12.78 13.04
N PHE A 71 -5.01 -12.15 12.34
CA PHE A 71 -4.65 -12.40 10.96
C PHE A 71 -3.22 -12.90 10.90
N TYR A 72 -3.00 -13.98 10.16
CA TYR A 72 -1.71 -14.66 10.03
C TYR A 72 -1.27 -14.60 8.58
N TYR A 73 -0.03 -14.16 8.36
CA TYR A 73 0.56 -14.14 7.03
C TYR A 73 2.03 -14.51 7.09
N GLN A 74 2.43 -15.44 6.23
CA GLN A 74 3.82 -15.84 6.04
C GLN A 74 4.33 -15.26 4.71
N PRO A 75 4.91 -14.05 4.70
CA PRO A 75 5.44 -13.45 3.47
C PRO A 75 6.65 -14.21 2.90
N GLU A 76 7.46 -14.79 3.77
CA GLU A 76 8.69 -15.50 3.44
C GLU A 76 8.81 -16.75 4.35
N PRO A 77 9.49 -17.82 3.89
CA PRO A 77 9.69 -19.01 4.72
C PRO A 77 10.27 -18.67 6.10
N GLY A 78 9.56 -19.08 7.15
CA GLY A 78 9.93 -18.82 8.55
C GLY A 78 9.51 -17.46 9.13
N TYR A 79 9.22 -16.45 8.31
CA TYR A 79 8.80 -15.13 8.79
C TYR A 79 7.29 -15.02 8.86
N TRP A 80 6.78 -14.65 10.02
CA TRP A 80 5.36 -14.50 10.26
C TRP A 80 5.02 -13.07 10.64
N MET A 81 3.96 -12.56 10.05
CA MET A 81 3.35 -11.28 10.40
C MET A 81 1.98 -11.54 10.97
N ILE A 82 1.73 -11.01 12.16
CA ILE A 82 0.46 -11.15 12.86
C ILE A 82 -0.15 -9.76 13.07
N MET A 83 -1.42 -9.63 12.72
CA MET A 83 -2.22 -8.45 13.00
C MET A 83 -3.44 -8.83 13.81
N THR A 84 -3.62 -8.21 14.97
CA THR A 84 -4.79 -8.44 15.84
C THR A 84 -5.65 -7.19 15.88
N LEU A 85 -6.93 -7.33 15.56
CA LEU A 85 -7.93 -6.27 15.61
C LEU A 85 -8.90 -6.51 16.75
N ASN A 86 -9.32 -5.45 17.43
CA ASN A 86 -10.42 -5.54 18.38
C ASN A 86 -11.76 -5.60 17.63
N VAL A 87 -12.61 -6.54 18.03
CA VAL A 87 -13.99 -6.62 17.54
C VAL A 87 -14.75 -5.43 18.11
N PRO A 88 -15.38 -4.58 17.26
CA PRO A 88 -16.20 -3.48 17.72
C PRO A 88 -17.32 -3.98 18.64
N PHE A 89 -17.67 -3.18 19.66
CA PHE A 89 -18.77 -3.53 20.55
C PHE A 89 -19.63 -2.32 20.91
N GLU A 90 -20.91 -2.60 21.18
CA GLU A 90 -21.85 -1.66 21.75
C GLU A 90 -22.17 -2.08 23.19
N ARG A 91 -22.15 -1.12 24.13
CA ARG A 91 -22.58 -1.38 25.50
C ARG A 91 -24.09 -1.25 25.57
N LYS A 92 -24.79 -2.32 25.95
CA LYS A 92 -26.24 -2.36 26.10
C LYS A 92 -26.62 -2.71 27.53
N THR A 93 -27.77 -2.21 27.97
CA THR A 93 -28.32 -2.50 29.29
C THR A 93 -29.54 -3.42 29.12
N ARG A 94 -29.61 -4.48 29.92
CA ARG A 94 -30.78 -5.35 30.08
C ARG A 94 -31.17 -5.40 31.56
N ASP A 95 -32.32 -6.00 31.86
CA ASP A 95 -32.81 -6.18 33.23
C ASP A 95 -31.81 -6.93 34.15
N SER A 96 -30.90 -7.72 33.56
CA SER A 96 -29.83 -8.46 34.26
C SER A 96 -28.52 -7.69 34.44
N GLY A 97 -28.43 -6.43 33.97
CA GLY A 97 -27.24 -5.59 34.00
C GLY A 97 -26.70 -5.21 32.62
N ASP A 98 -25.58 -4.48 32.63
CA ASP A 98 -24.88 -4.04 31.42
C ASP A 98 -24.09 -5.19 30.78
N TYR A 99 -24.12 -5.28 29.44
CA TYR A 99 -23.32 -6.20 28.66
C TYR A 99 -22.73 -5.52 27.41
N ASN A 100 -21.64 -6.09 26.89
CA ASN A 100 -21.05 -5.67 25.63
C ASN A 100 -21.52 -6.61 24.52
N GLU A 101 -22.17 -6.06 23.50
CA GLU A 101 -22.53 -6.77 22.28
C GLU A 101 -21.43 -6.56 21.25
N TYR A 102 -20.78 -7.65 20.82
CA TYR A 102 -19.66 -7.61 19.89
C TYR A 102 -20.12 -7.87 18.45
N HIS A 103 -19.63 -7.06 17.52
CA HIS A 103 -19.99 -7.09 16.09
C HIS A 103 -18.83 -7.66 15.26
N GLY A 104 -18.67 -8.98 15.28
CA GLY A 104 -17.61 -9.68 14.53
C GLY A 104 -17.76 -9.57 13.01
N ASP A 105 -18.99 -9.41 12.53
CA ASP A 105 -19.36 -9.22 11.12
C ASP A 105 -18.82 -7.91 10.51
N ALA A 106 -18.46 -6.94 11.35
CA ALA A 106 -17.79 -5.72 10.91
C ALA A 106 -16.34 -5.94 10.42
N ILE A 107 -15.76 -7.11 10.69
CA ILE A 107 -14.40 -7.48 10.26
C ILE A 107 -14.49 -8.42 9.06
N HIS A 108 -13.96 -7.97 7.93
CA HIS A 108 -13.90 -8.78 6.71
C HIS A 108 -12.52 -9.41 6.54
N ASP A 109 -12.47 -10.74 6.53
CA ASP A 109 -11.21 -11.47 6.53
C ASP A 109 -10.34 -11.15 5.31
N THR A 110 -10.95 -11.11 4.13
CA THR A 110 -10.27 -10.83 2.87
C THR A 110 -9.65 -9.43 2.82
N VAL A 111 -10.31 -8.44 3.41
CA VAL A 111 -9.81 -7.05 3.49
C VAL A 111 -8.54 -7.00 4.32
N TYR A 112 -8.60 -7.52 5.55
CA TYR A 112 -7.49 -7.38 6.48
C TYR A 112 -6.32 -8.33 6.17
N GLN A 113 -6.58 -9.49 5.54
CA GLN A 113 -5.51 -10.28 4.91
C GLN A 113 -4.81 -9.49 3.80
N SER A 114 -5.57 -8.81 2.94
CA SER A 114 -4.99 -8.01 1.84
C SER A 114 -4.16 -6.85 2.37
N VAL A 115 -4.65 -6.16 3.40
CA VAL A 115 -3.91 -5.12 4.14
C VAL A 115 -2.59 -5.66 4.71
N LEU A 116 -2.61 -6.83 5.34
CA LEU A 116 -1.41 -7.45 5.91
C LEU A 116 -0.39 -7.83 4.82
N ARG A 117 -0.85 -8.44 3.72
CA ARG A 117 -0.02 -8.74 2.54
C ARG A 117 0.59 -7.49 1.93
N GLN A 118 -0.22 -6.44 1.83
CA GLN A 118 0.20 -5.18 1.25
C GLN A 118 1.23 -4.46 2.11
N SER A 119 1.11 -4.55 3.44
CA SER A 119 2.12 -4.00 4.36
C SER A 119 3.52 -4.59 4.13
N TYR A 120 3.62 -5.90 3.84
CA TYR A 120 4.87 -6.54 3.48
C TYR A 120 5.36 -6.13 2.09
N ARG A 121 4.47 -6.06 1.10
CA ARG A 121 4.84 -5.64 -0.27
C ARG A 121 5.45 -4.24 -0.27
N LEU A 122 4.88 -3.32 0.52
CA LEU A 122 5.39 -1.97 0.66
C LEU A 122 6.75 -1.94 1.37
N PHE A 123 6.94 -2.73 2.45
CA PHE A 123 8.26 -2.88 3.07
C PHE A 123 9.28 -3.41 2.04
N ARG A 124 8.93 -4.51 1.36
CA ARG A 124 9.75 -5.19 0.36
C ARG A 124 10.16 -4.27 -0.79
N MET A 125 9.28 -3.37 -1.20
CA MET A 125 9.56 -2.39 -2.24
C MET A 125 10.72 -1.47 -1.90
N PHE A 126 10.95 -1.11 -0.63
CA PHE A 126 12.03 -0.17 -0.25
C PHE A 126 13.23 -0.85 0.41
N HIS A 127 13.00 -1.96 1.10
CA HIS A 127 14.01 -2.65 1.90
C HIS A 127 14.46 -4.00 1.32
N GLY A 128 13.75 -4.54 0.33
CA GLY A 128 13.99 -5.90 -0.15
C GLY A 128 13.37 -6.96 0.77
N THR A 129 13.77 -8.22 0.62
CA THR A 129 13.22 -9.31 1.46
C THR A 129 13.83 -9.31 2.86
N TYR A 130 13.12 -9.86 3.85
CA TYR A 130 13.66 -10.08 5.19
C TYR A 130 14.92 -10.96 5.12
N ALA A 131 14.89 -12.01 4.31
CA ALA A 131 16.04 -12.86 4.06
C ALA A 131 17.23 -12.09 3.47
N ASP A 132 17.00 -11.18 2.52
CA ASP A 132 18.09 -10.40 1.91
C ASP A 132 18.76 -9.45 2.89
N ASN A 133 17.99 -8.93 3.84
CA ASN A 133 18.49 -8.08 4.92
C ASN A 133 19.31 -8.85 5.97
N LEU A 134 19.37 -10.18 5.88
CA LEU A 134 20.16 -11.05 6.76
C LEU A 134 21.41 -11.64 6.09
N HIS A 135 21.74 -11.22 4.86
CA HIS A 135 22.93 -11.74 4.18
C HIS A 135 24.23 -11.35 4.90
N PRO A 136 25.19 -12.28 4.97
CA PRO A 136 26.35 -12.21 5.84
C PRO A 136 27.52 -11.46 5.18
N SER A 137 27.37 -10.17 4.91
CA SER A 137 28.56 -9.32 4.78
C SER A 137 28.93 -8.80 6.18
N ASP A 138 29.61 -9.65 6.94
CA ASP A 138 30.55 -9.35 8.01
C ASP A 138 30.11 -8.92 9.43
N ASP A 139 28.83 -8.89 9.86
CA ASP A 139 28.53 -8.45 11.24
C ASP A 139 27.59 -9.33 12.09
N LEU A 140 27.92 -9.36 13.39
CA LEU A 140 27.11 -9.83 14.52
C LEU A 140 25.76 -9.09 14.67
N ASP A 141 25.52 -8.06 13.85
CA ASP A 141 24.39 -7.12 13.93
C ASP A 141 23.40 -7.21 12.75
N ALA A 142 23.47 -8.22 11.86
CA ALA A 142 22.53 -8.33 10.73
C ALA A 142 21.04 -8.44 11.19
N GLN A 143 20.78 -9.22 12.24
CA GLN A 143 19.44 -9.29 12.84
C GLN A 143 19.03 -7.95 13.47
N ALA A 144 19.95 -7.26 14.15
CA ALA A 144 19.69 -5.95 14.74
C ALA A 144 19.42 -4.88 13.67
N ASN A 145 20.09 -4.95 12.53
CA ASN A 145 19.83 -4.09 11.38
C ASN A 145 18.43 -4.33 10.81
N LEU A 146 18.04 -5.59 10.57
CA LEU A 146 16.69 -5.92 10.15
C LEU A 146 15.65 -5.40 11.17
N ILE A 147 15.86 -5.61 12.47
CA ILE A 147 14.98 -5.08 13.53
C ILE A 147 14.87 -3.56 13.41
N GLY A 148 15.98 -2.84 13.29
CA GLY A 148 15.99 -1.38 13.16
C GLY A 148 15.24 -0.89 11.91
N GLN A 149 15.38 -1.58 10.78
CA GLN A 149 14.63 -1.27 9.56
C GLN A 149 13.14 -1.52 9.72
N LEU A 150 12.76 -2.65 10.33
CA LEU A 150 11.37 -2.98 10.62
C LEU A 150 10.75 -1.94 11.55
N GLU A 151 11.46 -1.55 12.62
CA GLU A 151 11.00 -0.55 13.57
C GLU A 151 10.76 0.80 12.89
N SER A 152 11.75 1.30 12.14
CA SER A 152 11.64 2.57 11.43
C SER A 152 10.46 2.58 10.43
N PHE A 153 10.32 1.51 9.65
CA PHE A 153 9.26 1.39 8.66
C PHE A 153 7.88 1.24 9.30
N TYR A 154 7.70 0.23 10.17
CA TYR A 154 6.37 -0.13 10.68
C TYR A 154 5.84 0.86 11.71
N GLN A 155 6.71 1.60 12.43
CA GLN A 155 6.25 2.68 13.30
C GLN A 155 5.54 3.79 12.50
N SER A 156 6.05 4.13 11.31
CA SER A 156 5.41 5.08 10.40
C SER A 156 4.20 4.47 9.70
N TYR A 157 4.32 3.22 9.22
CA TYR A 157 3.25 2.53 8.50
C TYR A 157 2.00 2.28 9.35
N ILE A 158 2.15 1.95 10.63
CA ILE A 158 0.99 1.67 11.50
C ILE A 158 0.15 2.92 11.75
N LEU A 159 0.77 4.09 11.89
CA LEU A 159 0.03 5.35 11.96
C LEU A 159 -0.78 5.58 10.68
N HIS A 160 -0.18 5.32 9.52
CA HIS A 160 -0.88 5.35 8.24
C HIS A 160 -2.05 4.36 8.19
N LEU A 161 -1.84 3.12 8.64
CA LEU A 161 -2.86 2.07 8.64
C LEU A 161 -4.07 2.46 9.50
N GLN A 162 -3.85 3.05 10.68
CA GLN A 162 -4.93 3.51 11.57
C GLN A 162 -5.77 4.64 10.95
N MET A 163 -5.15 5.45 10.09
CA MET A 163 -5.79 6.59 9.43
C MET A 163 -6.52 6.18 8.14
N LYS A 164 -6.16 5.03 7.55
CA LYS A 164 -6.72 4.51 6.29
C LYS A 164 -8.06 3.82 6.52
N ARG A 165 -9.08 4.21 5.75
CA ARG A 165 -10.29 3.38 5.58
C ARG A 165 -10.01 2.34 4.49
N CYS A 166 -10.08 1.07 4.83
CA CYS A 166 -9.90 -0.02 3.87
C CYS A 166 -11.19 -0.23 3.08
N ASP A 167 -11.09 -0.28 1.76
CA ASP A 167 -12.23 -0.53 0.87
C ASP A 167 -12.02 -1.73 -0.06
N VAL A 168 -12.97 -1.94 -0.98
CA VAL A 168 -12.93 -3.05 -1.94
C VAL A 168 -11.76 -2.92 -2.92
N GLY A 169 -11.34 -1.70 -3.27
CA GLY A 169 -10.15 -1.47 -4.10
C GLY A 169 -8.88 -1.98 -3.46
N ASP A 170 -8.78 -1.86 -2.13
CA ASP A 170 -7.66 -2.40 -1.35
C ASP A 170 -7.64 -3.93 -1.32
N VAL A 171 -8.80 -4.58 -1.30
CA VAL A 171 -8.91 -6.05 -1.37
C VAL A 171 -8.34 -6.56 -2.67
N PHE A 172 -8.71 -5.93 -3.79
CA PHE A 172 -8.31 -6.39 -5.11
C PHE A 172 -6.91 -5.91 -5.53
N GLY A 173 -6.28 -5.02 -4.74
CA GLY A 173 -5.01 -4.42 -5.12
C GLY A 173 -5.08 -3.70 -6.46
N SER A 174 -6.22 -3.06 -6.74
CA SER A 174 -6.53 -2.57 -8.07
C SER A 174 -6.06 -1.13 -8.30
N VAL A 175 -5.69 -0.81 -9.54
CA VAL A 175 -5.28 0.54 -9.92
C VAL A 175 -6.22 1.09 -10.98
N GLN A 176 -6.59 2.37 -10.85
CA GLN A 176 -7.45 3.03 -11.82
C GLN A 176 -6.63 3.51 -13.02
N TYR A 177 -6.97 3.00 -14.21
CA TYR A 177 -6.39 3.48 -15.45
C TYR A 177 -7.27 4.58 -16.05
N LEU A 178 -6.63 5.62 -16.60
CA LEU A 178 -7.32 6.65 -17.36
C LEU A 178 -7.64 6.13 -18.77
N PRO A 179 -8.91 6.04 -19.16
CA PRO A 179 -9.27 5.65 -20.52
C PRO A 179 -8.86 6.76 -21.50
N LEU A 180 -7.96 6.44 -22.42
CA LEU A 180 -7.60 7.31 -23.53
C LEU A 180 -8.05 6.70 -24.85
N ASN A 181 -8.32 7.55 -25.84
CA ASN A 181 -8.48 7.08 -27.21
C ASN A 181 -7.16 6.47 -27.73
N GLN A 182 -7.27 5.64 -28.77
CA GLN A 182 -6.13 4.89 -29.31
C GLN A 182 -4.97 5.80 -29.74
N LEU A 183 -5.26 6.98 -30.30
CA LEU A 183 -4.24 7.91 -30.78
C LEU A 183 -3.43 8.52 -29.62
N LEU A 184 -4.09 8.94 -28.56
CA LEU A 184 -3.45 9.51 -27.38
C LEU A 184 -2.69 8.45 -26.58
N PHE A 185 -3.26 7.26 -26.45
CA PHE A 185 -2.55 6.14 -25.84
C PHE A 185 -1.25 5.82 -26.61
N LEU A 186 -1.33 5.68 -27.93
CA LEU A 186 -0.14 5.46 -28.77
C LEU A 186 0.86 6.61 -28.67
N ARG A 187 0.39 7.85 -28.53
CA ARG A 187 1.27 8.99 -28.35
C ARG A 187 2.03 8.93 -27.03
N VAL A 188 1.36 8.60 -25.92
CA VAL A 188 2.02 8.37 -24.63
C VAL A 188 3.00 7.23 -24.74
N GLN A 189 2.62 6.10 -25.34
CA GLN A 189 3.51 4.96 -25.55
C GLN A 189 4.75 5.33 -26.39
N ASN A 190 4.60 6.09 -27.48
CA ASN A 190 5.72 6.55 -28.29
C ASN A 190 6.66 7.48 -27.52
N PHE A 191 6.12 8.34 -26.66
CA PHE A 191 6.90 9.19 -25.78
C PHE A 191 7.72 8.36 -24.77
N ILE A 192 7.11 7.33 -24.17
CA ILE A 192 7.82 6.41 -23.26
C ILE A 192 8.93 5.65 -24.01
N ASN A 193 8.62 5.08 -25.18
CA ASN A 193 9.61 4.39 -26.01
C ASN A 193 10.78 5.30 -26.40
N MET A 194 10.51 6.57 -26.71
CA MET A 194 11.54 7.56 -27.01
C MET A 194 12.45 7.82 -25.80
N ILE A 195 11.88 7.95 -24.60
CA ILE A 195 12.66 8.12 -23.37
C ILE A 195 13.55 6.90 -23.11
N GLU A 196 12.98 5.70 -23.13
CA GLU A 196 13.72 4.45 -22.89
C GLU A 196 14.82 4.20 -23.95
N ALA A 197 14.62 4.66 -25.19
CA ALA A 197 15.63 4.57 -26.23
C ALA A 197 16.71 5.67 -26.14
N THR A 198 16.38 6.85 -25.59
CA THR A 198 17.30 7.99 -25.50
C THR A 198 18.17 7.90 -24.25
N PHE A 199 17.62 7.41 -23.14
CA PHE A 199 18.28 7.36 -21.85
C PHE A 199 18.45 5.91 -21.40
N GLU A 200 19.62 5.34 -21.71
CA GLU A 200 19.97 3.95 -21.38
C GLU A 200 19.69 3.55 -19.91
N PRO A 201 19.90 4.40 -18.89
CA PRO A 201 19.63 4.03 -17.51
C PRO A 201 18.16 3.77 -17.21
N ILE A 202 17.22 4.36 -17.96
CA ILE A 202 15.78 4.24 -17.69
C ILE A 202 15.32 2.87 -18.19
N LYS A 203 14.86 2.01 -17.28
CA LYS A 203 14.39 0.65 -17.60
C LYS A 203 12.88 0.49 -17.59
N HIS A 204 12.21 1.23 -16.71
CA HIS A 204 10.75 1.24 -16.66
C HIS A 204 10.23 2.64 -16.38
N CYS A 205 9.06 2.93 -16.94
CA CYS A 205 8.35 4.18 -16.72
C CYS A 205 6.93 3.93 -16.23
N ILE A 206 6.44 4.80 -15.34
CA ILE A 206 5.03 4.90 -14.97
C ILE A 206 4.57 6.31 -15.28
N PHE A 207 3.50 6.42 -16.06
CA PHE A 207 2.92 7.68 -16.49
C PHE A 207 1.55 7.85 -15.84
N LEU A 208 1.42 8.87 -14.99
CA LEU A 208 0.19 9.23 -14.31
C LEU A 208 -0.34 10.56 -14.83
N TYR A 209 -1.66 10.68 -14.98
CA TYR A 209 -2.34 11.94 -15.27
C TYR A 209 -3.48 12.15 -14.25
N HIS A 210 -3.44 13.26 -13.50
CA HIS A 210 -4.30 13.49 -12.32
C HIS A 210 -4.37 12.26 -11.40
N ASP A 211 -3.18 11.72 -11.10
CA ASP A 211 -3.00 10.52 -10.29
C ASP A 211 -3.68 9.24 -10.84
N GLN A 212 -4.14 9.22 -12.09
CA GLN A 212 -4.63 8.01 -12.75
C GLN A 212 -3.56 7.43 -13.67
N VAL A 213 -3.42 6.10 -13.69
CA VAL A 213 -2.41 5.44 -14.53
C VAL A 213 -2.81 5.52 -15.99
N VAL A 214 -1.92 6.04 -16.82
CA VAL A 214 -2.06 5.95 -18.29
C VAL A 214 -1.23 4.79 -18.82
N TRP A 215 0.00 4.67 -18.33
CA TRP A 215 0.97 3.65 -18.75
C TRP A 215 1.80 3.19 -17.54
N SER A 216 2.16 1.90 -17.55
CA SER A 216 3.09 1.32 -16.58
C SER A 216 3.94 0.26 -17.28
N GLY A 217 5.27 0.37 -17.12
CA GLY A 217 6.25 -0.62 -17.57
C GLY A 217 6.57 -1.70 -16.53
N ILE A 218 5.91 -1.70 -15.37
CA ILE A 218 6.12 -2.68 -14.29
C ILE A 218 4.91 -3.59 -14.11
N ASN A 219 5.10 -4.71 -13.39
CA ASN A 219 4.01 -5.65 -13.14
C ASN A 219 2.89 -4.99 -12.28
N PRO A 220 1.63 -5.44 -12.41
CA PRO A 220 0.49 -4.83 -11.73
C PRO A 220 0.59 -4.79 -10.20
N THR A 221 1.16 -5.82 -9.57
CA THR A 221 1.28 -5.91 -8.10
C THR A 221 2.21 -4.83 -7.55
N ASP A 222 3.36 -4.64 -8.20
CA ASP A 222 4.31 -3.59 -7.81
C ASP A 222 3.78 -2.21 -8.19
N LEU A 223 3.04 -2.08 -9.30
CA LEU A 223 2.33 -0.84 -9.65
C LEU A 223 1.34 -0.42 -8.57
N TYR A 224 0.49 -1.34 -8.09
CA TYR A 224 -0.46 -1.04 -7.01
C TYR A 224 0.27 -0.59 -5.75
N THR A 225 1.37 -1.27 -5.40
CA THR A 225 2.15 -0.93 -4.21
C THR A 225 2.78 0.46 -4.31
N MET A 226 3.32 0.81 -5.47
CA MET A 226 3.90 2.14 -5.71
C MET A 226 2.82 3.22 -5.77
N TYR A 227 1.66 2.89 -6.35
CA TYR A 227 0.50 3.78 -6.40
C TYR A 227 -0.03 4.09 -5.00
N GLU A 228 -0.21 3.09 -4.16
CA GLU A 228 -0.62 3.26 -2.77
C GLU A 228 0.41 4.09 -1.99
N TYR A 229 1.70 3.84 -2.22
CA TYR A 229 2.77 4.62 -1.63
C TYR A 229 2.64 6.12 -1.99
N PHE A 230 2.43 6.47 -3.25
CA PHE A 230 2.30 7.87 -3.67
C PHE A 230 1.11 8.61 -3.06
N HIS A 231 0.05 7.89 -2.71
CA HIS A 231 -1.13 8.44 -2.04
C HIS A 231 -1.04 8.38 -0.51
N SER A 232 0.02 7.79 0.03
CA SER A 232 0.25 7.68 1.45
C SER A 232 0.91 8.94 2.01
N PRO A 233 0.55 9.40 3.23
CA PRO A 233 1.35 10.34 4.01
C PRO A 233 2.83 9.97 4.15
N MET A 234 3.18 8.68 4.01
CA MET A 234 4.58 8.23 3.99
C MET A 234 5.36 8.77 2.78
N PHE A 235 4.68 9.17 1.70
CA PHE A 235 5.32 9.84 0.58
C PHE A 235 5.79 11.23 0.98
N ASP A 236 4.88 12.04 1.51
CA ASP A 236 5.11 13.46 1.84
C ASP A 236 6.14 13.64 2.96
N LEU A 237 6.14 12.76 3.96
CA LEU A 237 7.11 12.78 5.07
C LEU A 237 8.54 12.52 4.61
N ASN A 238 8.69 11.76 3.52
CA ASN A 238 10.00 11.32 3.05
C ASN A 238 10.49 12.13 1.83
N THR A 239 9.69 13.02 1.25
CA THR A 239 10.04 13.73 0.00
C THR A 239 10.99 14.90 0.27
N SER A 240 12.28 14.60 0.40
CA SER A 240 13.31 15.54 -0.02
C SER A 240 13.49 15.39 -1.55
N PRO A 241 13.44 16.48 -2.35
CA PRO A 241 13.50 16.41 -3.82
C PRO A 241 14.85 15.91 -4.37
N GLU A 242 15.84 15.67 -3.51
CA GLU A 242 17.22 15.33 -3.88
C GLU A 242 17.66 13.93 -3.44
N GLN A 243 16.82 13.16 -2.74
CA GLN A 243 17.21 11.84 -2.24
C GLN A 243 16.67 10.73 -3.14
N ALA A 244 17.58 10.15 -3.94
CA ALA A 244 17.31 8.94 -4.68
C ALA A 244 16.87 7.82 -3.74
N ARG A 245 15.78 7.14 -4.09
CA ARG A 245 15.26 6.01 -3.34
C ARG A 245 15.54 4.74 -4.10
N SER A 246 16.20 3.79 -3.45
CA SER A 246 16.23 2.43 -3.97
C SER A 246 14.85 1.82 -3.84
N VAL A 247 14.36 1.24 -4.94
CA VAL A 247 13.14 0.44 -4.98
C VAL A 247 13.42 -0.91 -5.58
N TYR A 248 12.73 -1.92 -5.07
CA TYR A 248 12.82 -3.30 -5.53
C TYR A 248 11.54 -3.64 -6.29
N VAL A 249 11.71 -4.08 -7.53
CA VAL A 249 10.61 -4.47 -8.42
C VAL A 249 10.83 -5.90 -8.88
N THR A 250 9.74 -6.65 -9.02
CA THR A 250 9.75 -8.03 -9.49
C THR A 250 9.71 -8.06 -11.01
N GLU A 251 10.77 -8.59 -11.62
CA GLU A 251 10.93 -8.75 -13.06
C GLU A 251 11.23 -10.22 -13.38
N GLN A 252 10.40 -10.85 -14.23
CA GLN A 252 10.54 -12.27 -14.61
C GLN A 252 10.69 -13.22 -13.39
N GLY A 253 9.99 -12.92 -12.30
CA GLY A 253 10.04 -13.70 -11.05
C GLY A 253 11.26 -13.45 -10.16
N LYS A 254 12.17 -12.55 -10.54
CA LYS A 254 13.32 -12.13 -9.72
C LYS A 254 13.15 -10.71 -9.24
N MET A 255 13.68 -10.41 -8.06
CA MET A 255 13.72 -9.06 -7.56
C MET A 255 14.93 -8.32 -8.14
N LYS A 256 14.70 -7.12 -8.67
CA LYS A 256 15.77 -6.23 -9.15
C LYS A 256 15.64 -4.87 -8.48
N ARG A 257 16.79 -4.31 -8.09
CA ARG A 257 16.90 -3.00 -7.45
C ARG A 257 17.07 -1.92 -8.50
N TYR A 258 16.28 -0.87 -8.38
CA TYR A 258 16.28 0.32 -9.22
C TYR A 258 16.37 1.58 -8.35
N THR A 259 16.84 2.69 -8.91
CA THR A 259 16.63 4.01 -8.32
C THR A 259 15.31 4.58 -8.83
N LEU A 260 14.42 4.97 -7.92
CA LEU A 260 13.17 5.67 -8.22
C LEU A 260 13.42 7.17 -8.33
N MET A 261 13.13 7.73 -9.51
CA MET A 261 13.11 9.16 -9.76
C MET A 261 11.68 9.60 -10.08
N VAL A 262 11.14 10.54 -9.30
CA VAL A 262 9.78 11.06 -9.49
C VAL A 262 9.85 12.47 -10.08
N CYS A 263 9.50 12.59 -11.35
CA CYS A 263 9.39 13.84 -12.07
C CYS A 263 7.96 14.40 -11.94
N ARG A 264 7.71 15.18 -10.89
CA ARG A 264 6.50 16.00 -10.74
C ARG A 264 6.67 17.30 -11.51
N LYS A 265 6.71 17.20 -12.83
CA LYS A 265 6.95 18.35 -13.70
C LYS A 265 5.85 18.39 -14.74
N VAL A 266 4.97 19.38 -14.55
CA VAL A 266 4.06 19.97 -15.52
C VAL A 266 2.63 19.40 -15.56
N GLN A 267 1.65 20.31 -15.40
CA GLN A 267 0.24 20.18 -15.78
C GLN A 267 -0.37 18.78 -15.52
N SER A 268 -0.51 18.44 -14.24
CA SER A 268 -1.22 17.22 -13.81
C SER A 268 -0.60 15.89 -14.25
N ILE A 269 0.60 15.88 -14.86
CA ILE A 269 1.35 14.65 -15.13
C ILE A 269 2.36 14.38 -14.00
N THR A 270 2.40 13.13 -13.56
CA THR A 270 3.51 12.60 -12.76
C THR A 270 4.18 11.49 -13.56
N LEU A 271 5.46 11.67 -13.86
CA LEU A 271 6.28 10.65 -14.52
C LEU A 271 7.22 10.03 -13.48
N CYS A 272 7.11 8.72 -13.28
CA CYS A 272 8.00 7.97 -12.40
C CYS A 272 8.93 7.11 -13.25
N LEU A 273 10.22 7.16 -12.95
CA LEU A 273 11.27 6.50 -13.70
C LEU A 273 12.03 5.55 -12.78
N LEU A 274 12.23 4.33 -13.25
CA LEU A 274 13.05 3.32 -12.61
C LEU A 274 14.36 3.20 -13.37
N LEU A 275 15.43 3.59 -12.69
CA LEU A 275 16.76 3.73 -13.25
C LEU A 275 17.62 2.56 -12.78
N ASP A 276 18.38 1.93 -13.69
CA ASP A 276 19.55 1.14 -13.29
C ASP A 276 20.63 2.06 -12.69
N SER A 277 21.61 1.50 -11.99
CA SER A 277 22.69 2.26 -11.33
C SER A 277 23.34 3.28 -12.28
N THR A 278 23.36 4.56 -11.89
CA THR A 278 24.00 5.65 -12.65
C THR A 278 25.05 6.37 -11.83
N ASP A 279 26.15 6.76 -12.46
CA ASP A 279 27.25 7.50 -11.80
C ASP A 279 26.88 8.96 -11.45
N SER A 280 25.89 9.56 -12.12
CA SER A 280 25.44 10.94 -11.85
C SER A 280 23.95 11.13 -12.12
N GLU A 281 23.14 11.00 -11.06
CA GLU A 281 21.68 11.16 -11.13
C GLU A 281 21.25 12.60 -11.39
N GLN A 282 22.00 13.58 -10.85
CA GLN A 282 21.68 15.00 -10.99
C GLN A 282 21.86 15.48 -12.44
N SER A 283 22.94 15.09 -13.11
CA SER A 283 23.16 15.47 -14.52
C SER A 283 22.11 14.85 -15.43
N LEU A 284 21.79 13.57 -15.21
CA LEU A 284 20.73 12.86 -15.91
C LEU A 284 19.37 13.56 -15.70
N TYR A 285 19.05 13.95 -14.47
CA TYR A 285 17.82 14.69 -14.17
C TYR A 285 17.75 16.02 -14.95
N HIS A 286 18.83 16.78 -15.01
CA HIS A 286 18.85 18.06 -15.73
C HIS A 286 18.68 17.87 -17.24
N GLU A 287 19.41 16.92 -17.84
CA GLU A 287 19.31 16.59 -19.27
C GLU A 287 17.92 16.07 -19.63
N LEU A 288 17.42 15.10 -18.86
CA LEU A 288 16.09 14.54 -19.02
C LEU A 288 15.04 15.63 -18.98
N ASN A 289 15.07 16.52 -17.99
CA ASN A 289 14.08 17.60 -17.86
C ASN A 289 14.07 18.56 -19.05
N ALA A 290 15.23 18.85 -19.65
CA ALA A 290 15.29 19.69 -20.84
C ALA A 290 14.56 19.05 -22.03
N VAL A 291 14.68 17.72 -22.18
CA VAL A 291 14.08 16.94 -23.27
C VAL A 291 12.60 16.64 -23.04
N ILE A 292 12.21 16.24 -21.82
CA ILE A 292 10.84 15.75 -21.54
C ILE A 292 9.83 16.88 -21.37
N ASN A 293 10.22 18.03 -20.79
CA ASN A 293 9.25 19.06 -20.38
C ASN A 293 8.39 19.61 -21.53
N PRO A 294 8.94 19.93 -22.72
CA PRO A 294 8.12 20.39 -23.84
C PRO A 294 7.12 19.33 -24.31
N GLN A 295 7.54 18.07 -24.35
CA GLN A 295 6.70 16.94 -24.76
C GLN A 295 5.59 16.67 -23.74
N LEU A 296 5.92 16.65 -22.44
CA LEU A 296 4.95 16.48 -21.36
C LEU A 296 3.89 17.58 -21.36
N THR A 297 4.30 18.84 -21.56
CA THR A 297 3.37 19.98 -21.68
C THR A 297 2.38 19.77 -22.83
N SER A 298 2.88 19.34 -23.99
CA SER A 298 2.03 19.09 -25.14
C SER A 298 1.08 17.90 -24.91
N ILE A 299 1.60 16.76 -24.43
CA ILE A 299 0.79 15.57 -24.12
C ILE A 299 -0.30 15.89 -23.08
N SER A 300 0.04 16.65 -22.03
CA SER A 300 -0.92 17.11 -21.02
C SER A 300 -2.07 17.90 -21.63
N SER A 301 -1.76 18.88 -22.49
CA SER A 301 -2.77 19.70 -23.16
C SER A 301 -3.69 18.85 -24.02
N ASP A 302 -3.15 17.87 -24.73
CA ASP A 302 -3.93 17.00 -25.62
C ASP A 302 -4.81 16.01 -24.83
N ILE A 303 -4.32 15.46 -23.72
CA ILE A 303 -5.13 14.67 -22.79
C ILE A 303 -6.24 15.55 -22.18
N GLY A 304 -5.90 16.76 -21.74
CA GLY A 304 -6.86 17.71 -21.18
C GLY A 304 -7.96 18.07 -22.17
N ALA A 305 -7.61 18.36 -23.43
CA ALA A 305 -8.56 18.64 -24.50
C ALA A 305 -9.43 17.42 -24.82
N HIS A 306 -8.87 16.21 -24.81
CA HIS A 306 -9.65 14.99 -24.96
C HIS A 306 -10.67 14.81 -23.85
N LEU A 307 -10.29 15.00 -22.59
CA LEU A 307 -11.22 14.86 -21.48
C LEU A 307 -12.34 15.91 -21.51
N GLN A 308 -12.06 17.12 -21.98
CA GLN A 308 -13.06 18.16 -22.21
C GLN A 308 -14.00 17.82 -23.38
N ASN A 309 -13.45 17.35 -24.51
CA ASN A 309 -14.22 17.04 -25.72
C ASN A 309 -15.02 15.73 -25.61
N SER A 310 -14.50 14.75 -24.89
CA SER A 310 -15.16 13.46 -24.67
C SER A 310 -16.35 13.60 -23.70
N GLY A 311 -16.60 14.78 -23.12
CA GLY A 311 -17.67 14.97 -22.14
C GLY A 311 -17.50 14.10 -20.89
N GLU A 312 -16.30 13.53 -20.69
CA GLU A 312 -15.98 12.61 -19.59
C GLU A 312 -15.60 13.36 -18.32
N SER A 313 -16.25 14.49 -18.03
CA SER A 313 -16.53 14.82 -16.64
C SER A 313 -17.53 13.78 -16.13
N SER A 314 -17.04 12.62 -15.67
CA SER A 314 -17.87 11.50 -15.19
C SER A 314 -18.78 10.88 -16.27
N HIS A 315 -18.33 9.80 -16.92
CA HIS A 315 -19.27 8.94 -17.66
C HIS A 315 -20.26 8.28 -16.69
N GLY A 316 -21.47 8.84 -16.61
CA GLY A 316 -22.69 8.03 -16.66
C GLY A 316 -22.89 7.58 -18.11
N PHE A 317 -23.12 6.29 -18.31
CA PHE A 317 -23.42 5.71 -19.61
C PHE A 317 -24.89 6.01 -19.94
N GLY A 318 -25.17 6.76 -21.01
CA GLY A 318 -26.53 7.07 -21.45
C GLY A 318 -26.62 7.00 -22.97
N CYS A 319 -27.23 5.92 -23.47
CA CYS A 319 -27.69 5.86 -24.85
C CYS A 319 -28.76 6.96 -25.08
N ALA A 320 -28.72 7.57 -26.26
CA ALA A 320 -29.51 8.73 -26.65
C ALA A 320 -31.02 8.62 -26.36
N GLY A 321 -31.59 9.72 -25.87
CA GLY A 321 -33.05 9.90 -25.76
C GLY A 321 -33.39 11.23 -25.10
N SER A 322 -34.11 12.07 -25.81
CA SER A 322 -34.63 13.38 -25.38
C SER A 322 -35.45 13.31 -24.07
N SER A 323 -35.52 14.48 -23.42
CA SER A 323 -36.51 14.94 -22.44
C SER A 323 -36.25 14.73 -20.94
N LYS A 324 -36.52 15.83 -20.23
CA LYS A 324 -36.61 16.02 -18.78
C LYS A 324 -37.36 14.87 -18.10
N ASP A 325 -36.72 14.22 -17.13
CA ASP A 325 -37.31 13.86 -15.84
C ASP A 325 -36.25 13.27 -14.88
N GLU A 326 -36.40 13.56 -13.59
CA GLU A 326 -35.61 12.99 -12.51
C GLU A 326 -35.71 11.45 -12.51
N SER A 327 -34.57 10.74 -12.47
CA SER A 327 -34.56 9.35 -11.99
C SER A 327 -33.29 9.01 -11.23
N ALA A 328 -33.50 8.44 -10.05
CA ALA A 328 -32.49 7.81 -9.23
C ALA A 328 -31.86 6.60 -9.94
N SER A 329 -30.57 6.38 -9.67
CA SER A 329 -29.88 5.09 -9.75
C SER A 329 -29.68 4.49 -11.16
N ALA A 330 -28.80 5.08 -11.96
CA ALA A 330 -27.98 4.24 -12.85
C ALA A 330 -27.15 3.27 -11.98
N PRO A 331 -27.04 1.97 -12.33
CA PRO A 331 -26.27 1.02 -11.55
C PRO A 331 -24.81 1.45 -11.50
N LYS A 332 -24.31 1.66 -10.29
CA LYS A 332 -22.89 1.86 -10.02
C LYS A 332 -22.17 0.55 -10.27
N PHE A 333 -21.22 0.54 -11.19
CA PHE A 333 -20.43 -0.64 -11.50
C PHE A 333 -18.95 -0.37 -11.32
N ILE A 334 -18.24 -1.40 -10.90
CA ILE A 334 -16.78 -1.47 -10.91
C ILE A 334 -16.44 -2.83 -11.49
N TYR A 335 -15.76 -2.83 -12.63
CA TYR A 335 -15.19 -4.01 -13.24
C TYR A 335 -13.74 -4.11 -12.79
N PHE A 336 -13.40 -5.22 -12.15
CA PHE A 336 -12.02 -5.56 -11.82
C PHE A 336 -11.53 -6.61 -12.81
N ASN A 337 -10.37 -6.35 -13.39
CA ASN A 337 -9.66 -7.34 -14.17
C ASN A 337 -8.57 -7.94 -13.30
N GLU A 338 -8.79 -9.18 -12.86
CA GLU A 338 -7.87 -9.90 -11.97
C GLU A 338 -6.52 -10.21 -12.62
N LEU A 339 -6.42 -10.23 -13.95
CA LEU A 339 -5.16 -10.52 -14.66
C LEU A 339 -4.20 -9.33 -14.68
N ASN A 340 -4.73 -8.12 -14.74
CA ASN A 340 -3.92 -6.90 -14.82
C ASN A 340 -4.16 -5.92 -13.66
N LEU A 341 -4.96 -6.32 -12.68
CA LEU A 341 -5.40 -5.54 -11.52
C LEU A 341 -5.96 -4.16 -11.89
N GLN A 342 -6.46 -4.01 -13.11
CA GLN A 342 -7.10 -2.77 -13.55
C GLN A 342 -8.55 -2.77 -13.11
N HIS A 343 -9.02 -1.63 -12.62
CA HIS A 343 -10.45 -1.42 -12.48
C HIS A 343 -10.98 -0.31 -13.39
N ARG A 344 -12.19 -0.50 -13.89
CA ARG A 344 -12.98 0.51 -14.62
C ARG A 344 -14.34 0.59 -13.98
N GLY A 345 -14.85 1.79 -13.73
CA GLY A 345 -16.15 1.94 -13.10
C GLY A 345 -16.67 3.36 -13.10
N THR A 346 -17.96 3.48 -12.82
CA THR A 346 -18.65 4.76 -12.58
C THR A 346 -18.51 5.24 -11.14
N VAL A 347 -17.95 4.37 -10.28
CA VAL A 347 -17.53 4.68 -8.92
C VAL A 347 -16.04 4.97 -8.94
N ARG A 348 -15.65 6.17 -8.51
CA ARG A 348 -14.27 6.43 -8.13
C ARG A 348 -14.08 5.86 -6.74
N LEU A 349 -13.29 4.79 -6.64
CA LEU A 349 -12.65 4.42 -5.39
C LEU A 349 -11.64 5.54 -5.14
N GLY A 350 -12.06 6.54 -4.35
CA GLY A 350 -11.31 7.77 -4.18
C GLY A 350 -9.93 7.53 -3.59
N PRO A 351 -9.04 8.54 -3.59
CA PRO A 351 -7.84 8.47 -2.76
C PRO A 351 -8.27 8.11 -1.34
N ALA A 352 -7.57 7.17 -0.71
CA ALA A 352 -7.87 6.69 0.63
C ALA A 352 -8.22 7.90 1.51
N GLN A 353 -9.46 7.95 2.00
CA GLN A 353 -9.89 9.04 2.86
C GLN A 353 -9.18 8.88 4.20
N TYR A 354 -8.00 9.49 4.33
CA TYR A 354 -7.35 9.63 5.63
C TYR A 354 -8.21 10.53 6.50
N GLN A 355 -8.61 10.05 7.67
CA GLN A 355 -9.36 10.89 8.60
C GLN A 355 -8.48 12.05 9.05
N THR A 356 -8.88 13.29 8.79
CA THR A 356 -8.24 14.44 9.43
C THR A 356 -8.63 14.45 10.90
N ILE A 357 -7.71 14.13 11.81
CA ILE A 357 -7.95 14.35 13.24
C ILE A 357 -7.87 15.86 13.46
N GLY A 358 -9.04 16.49 13.62
CA GLY A 358 -9.13 17.88 14.08
C GLY A 358 -8.42 18.01 15.42
N GLY A 359 -7.48 18.96 15.51
CA GLY A 359 -6.74 19.24 16.71
C GLY A 359 -7.68 19.50 17.89
N ILE A 360 -7.52 18.70 18.95
CA ILE A 360 -8.03 19.04 20.27
C ILE A 360 -7.20 20.21 20.77
N GLY A 361 -7.70 21.42 20.54
CA GLY A 361 -7.05 22.68 20.90
C GLY A 361 -8.07 23.80 20.88
N GLY A 362 -9.00 23.78 21.84
CA GLY A 362 -10.07 24.77 21.97
C GLY A 362 -10.50 24.89 23.42
N SER A 363 -9.69 25.63 24.16
CA SER A 363 -9.94 26.27 25.47
C SER A 363 -11.40 26.32 25.93
N GLY A 364 -11.64 25.80 27.13
CA GLY A 364 -12.85 26.06 27.89
C GLY A 364 -13.03 27.54 28.17
N GLY A 365 -14.05 28.14 27.56
CA GLY A 365 -14.65 29.40 27.98
C GLY A 365 -15.68 29.13 29.06
N GLY A 366 -15.25 29.09 30.32
CA GLY A 366 -16.14 29.24 31.47
C GLY A 366 -16.21 30.73 31.82
N GLY A 367 -17.39 31.34 31.60
CA GLY A 367 -17.64 32.72 32.02
C GLY A 367 -17.88 32.84 33.52
N SER A 368 -17.68 34.05 34.05
CA SER A 368 -18.51 34.76 35.05
C SER A 368 -17.65 35.83 35.74
N GLY A 369 -18.03 37.10 35.58
CA GLY A 369 -17.38 38.28 36.17
C GLY A 369 -17.76 39.53 35.43
#